data_AF-A0A8J3MUI8-F1
#
_entry.id   AF-A0A8J3MUI8-F1
#
_cell.length_a   1.000
_cell.length_b   1.000
_cell.length_c   1.000
_cell.angle_alpha   90.00
_cell.angle_beta   90.00
_cell.angle_gamma   90.00
#
_symmetry.space_group_name_H-M   'P 1'
#
loop_
_entity.id
_entity.type
_entity.pdbx_description
1 polymer ?
#
loop_
_entity_poly.entity_id
_entity_poly.type
_entity_poly.pdbx_seq_one_letter_code
_entity_poly.pdbx_strand_id
1 'polypeptide(L)'
;MYTFSNGLIYSKNDQMIPLRWEGIQSLYHKCVQGKGGAIHTYTIQLSNGQKILLINELKKITHLGDMIEDKTARFWLPQVIGAYQNGDPIHFGPLTVNQSGLDSGKAHIPWAQIPRLVDTRTCVVADQRGIFHRLLVRVEDVPNAVLLQRLVNQIATANNSTR
;
A
#
# COMPACT_ATOMS: atom_id res chain seq x y z
N MET A 1 -15.66 -16.63 7.53
CA MET A 1 -15.28 -15.24 7.22
C MET A 1 -16.45 -14.60 6.49
N TYR A 2 -16.98 -13.49 7.02
CA TYR A 2 -18.05 -12.74 6.36
C TYR A 2 -17.48 -11.41 5.89
N THR A 3 -17.63 -11.12 4.59
CA THR A 3 -17.27 -9.85 3.98
C THR A 3 -18.52 -8.97 3.90
N PHE A 4 -18.39 -7.72 4.34
CA PHE A 4 -19.45 -6.72 4.26
C PHE A 4 -18.97 -5.54 3.42
N SER A 5 -19.89 -4.71 2.95
CA SER A 5 -19.58 -3.53 2.13
C SER A 5 -18.52 -2.63 2.80
N ASN A 6 -18.56 -2.53 4.14
CA ASN A 6 -17.77 -1.57 4.93
C ASN A 6 -16.67 -2.22 5.79
N GLY A 7 -16.48 -3.53 5.72
CA GLY A 7 -15.48 -4.22 6.54
C GLY A 7 -15.46 -5.73 6.37
N LEU A 8 -14.64 -6.39 7.19
CA LEU A 8 -14.64 -7.84 7.36
C LEU A 8 -14.71 -8.19 8.85
N ILE A 9 -15.28 -9.35 9.17
CA ILE A 9 -15.19 -9.91 10.53
C ILE A 9 -14.15 -11.04 10.50
N TYR A 10 -13.09 -10.86 11.28
CA TYR A 10 -12.02 -11.82 11.44
C TYR A 10 -12.25 -12.59 12.75
N SER A 11 -12.28 -13.92 12.69
CA SER A 11 -12.36 -14.75 13.90
C SER A 11 -10.97 -15.29 14.23
N LYS A 12 -10.52 -15.06 15.47
CA LYS A 12 -9.29 -15.63 16.03
C LYS A 12 -9.57 -16.10 17.44
N ASN A 13 -9.32 -17.38 17.72
CA ASN A 13 -9.54 -18.00 19.05
C ASN A 13 -10.94 -17.68 19.61
N ASP A 14 -11.98 -17.89 18.79
CA ASP A 14 -13.39 -17.59 19.10
C ASP A 14 -13.74 -16.12 19.39
N GLN A 15 -12.78 -15.20 19.24
CA GLN A 15 -13.04 -13.77 19.24
C GLN A 15 -13.31 -13.27 17.82
N MET A 16 -14.48 -12.65 17.64
CA MET A 16 -14.82 -11.93 16.42
C MET A 16 -14.33 -10.49 16.50
N ILE A 17 -13.36 -10.15 15.66
CA ILE A 17 -12.78 -8.82 15.54
C ILE A 17 -13.36 -8.15 14.30
N PRO A 18 -14.21 -7.12 14.43
CA PRO A 18 -14.67 -6.34 13.30
C PRO A 18 -13.54 -5.44 12.80
N LEU A 19 -13.18 -5.58 11.53
CA LEU A 19 -12.22 -4.76 10.81
C LEU A 19 -12.98 -3.90 9.80
N ARG A 20 -13.22 -2.64 10.15
CA ARG A 20 -13.85 -1.66 9.25
C ARG A 20 -12.79 -0.99 8.39
N TRP A 21 -13.06 -0.79 7.10
CA TRP A 21 -12.08 -0.17 6.19
C TRP A 21 -11.68 1.23 6.63
N GLU A 22 -12.65 2.03 7.08
CA GLU A 22 -12.47 3.37 7.66
C GLU A 22 -11.60 3.38 8.92
N GLY A 23 -11.58 2.26 9.65
CA GLY A 23 -10.80 2.11 10.87
C GLY A 23 -9.36 1.72 10.62
N ILE A 24 -9.00 1.27 9.41
CA ILE A 24 -7.64 0.86 9.07
C ILE A 24 -6.83 2.10 8.73
N GLN A 25 -5.89 2.44 9.59
CA GLN A 25 -4.98 3.56 9.42
C GLN A 25 -3.74 3.16 8.60
N SER A 26 -3.10 2.06 8.98
CA SER A 26 -1.89 1.57 8.32
C SER A 26 -1.94 0.06 8.17
N LEU A 27 -1.57 -0.41 6.98
CA LEU A 27 -1.43 -1.83 6.66
C LEU A 27 -0.03 -2.08 6.13
N TYR A 28 0.74 -2.87 6.85
CA TYR A 28 2.09 -3.28 6.46
C TYR A 28 2.08 -4.73 5.97
N HIS A 29 2.80 -5.00 4.90
CA HIS A 29 3.02 -6.34 4.37
C HIS A 29 4.50 -6.69 4.41
N LYS A 30 4.83 -7.79 5.07
CA LYS A 30 6.17 -8.35 5.12
C LYS A 30 6.16 -9.74 4.52
N CYS A 31 7.09 -9.99 3.60
CA CYS A 31 7.30 -11.28 2.97
C CYS A 31 8.73 -11.74 3.23
N VAL A 32 8.90 -12.90 3.86
CA VAL A 32 10.22 -13.48 4.16
C VAL A 32 10.33 -14.83 3.47
N GLN A 33 11.38 -15.03 2.68
CA GLN A 33 11.67 -16.32 2.06
C GLN A 33 12.23 -17.29 3.11
N GLY A 34 11.55 -18.42 3.32
CA GLY A 34 11.99 -19.50 4.19
C GLY A 34 12.29 -20.78 3.40
N LYS A 35 12.90 -21.76 4.06
CA LYS A 35 13.23 -23.07 3.46
C LYS A 35 12.00 -23.85 2.93
N GLY A 36 10.79 -23.48 3.35
CA GLY A 36 9.50 -24.07 2.94
C GLY A 36 8.58 -23.16 2.13
N GLY A 37 9.09 -22.03 1.62
CA GLY A 37 8.31 -21.03 0.87
C GLY A 37 8.26 -19.66 1.54
N ALA A 38 7.52 -18.74 0.92
CA ALA A 38 7.37 -17.37 1.39
C ALA A 38 6.41 -17.31 2.60
N ILE A 39 6.89 -16.74 3.71
CA ILE A 39 6.09 -16.43 4.89
C ILE A 39 5.58 -14.99 4.75
N HIS A 40 4.27 -14.83 4.67
CA HIS A 40 3.62 -13.54 4.59
C HIS A 40 3.06 -13.13 5.95
N THR A 41 3.37 -11.91 6.36
CA THR A 41 2.88 -11.29 7.60
C THR A 41 2.20 -9.97 7.25
N TYR A 42 0.98 -9.78 7.72
CA TYR A 42 0.27 -8.51 7.59
C TYR A 42 0.07 -7.89 8.96
N THR A 43 0.49 -6.64 9.12
CA THR A 43 0.26 -5.86 10.35
C THR A 43 -0.72 -4.76 10.05
N ILE A 44 -1.92 -4.86 10.63
CA ILE A 44 -2.98 -3.86 10.52
C ILE A 44 -2.93 -3.00 11.78
N GLN A 45 -2.80 -1.70 11.62
CA GLN A 45 -2.95 -0.72 12.67
C GLN A 45 -4.25 0.04 12.45
N LEU A 46 -5.12 0.00 13.47
CA LEU A 46 -6.38 0.72 13.48
C LEU A 46 -6.20 2.14 14.02
N SER A 47 -7.15 3.02 13.70
CA SER A 47 -7.18 4.42 14.15
C SER A 47 -7.26 4.58 15.67
N ASN A 48 -7.78 3.57 16.38
CA ASN A 48 -7.79 3.51 17.85
C ASN A 48 -6.44 3.04 18.46
N GLY A 49 -5.40 2.86 17.63
CA GLY A 49 -4.08 2.39 18.05
C GLY A 49 -3.95 0.87 18.18
N GLN A 50 -5.04 0.11 18.04
CA GLN A 50 -4.99 -1.35 18.10
C GLN A 50 -4.19 -1.91 16.92
N LYS A 51 -3.30 -2.87 17.21
CA LYS A 51 -2.53 -3.60 16.19
C LYS A 51 -3.02 -5.03 16.09
N ILE A 52 -3.33 -5.45 14.87
CA ILE A 52 -3.75 -6.80 14.53
C ILE A 52 -2.68 -7.41 13.65
N LEU A 53 -2.06 -8.47 14.17
CA LEU A 53 -1.02 -9.21 13.49
C LEU A 53 -1.61 -10.48 12.88
N LEU A 54 -1.62 -10.52 11.56
CA LEU A 54 -2.01 -11.68 10.77
C LEU A 54 -0.74 -12.40 10.36
N ILE A 55 -0.40 -13.44 11.13
CA ILE A 55 0.63 -14.43 10.82
C ILE A 55 -0.10 -15.77 10.77
N ASN A 56 0.05 -16.51 9.68
CA ASN A 56 -0.48 -17.87 9.64
C ASN A 56 0.36 -18.77 8.74
N GLU A 57 0.53 -20.02 9.16
CA GLU A 57 1.26 -21.08 8.45
C GLU A 57 0.44 -21.72 7.32
N LEU A 58 -0.77 -21.20 7.06
CA LEU A 58 -1.76 -21.80 6.17
C LEU A 58 -1.90 -21.05 4.85
N LYS A 59 -1.96 -21.86 3.78
CA LYS A 59 -2.02 -21.59 2.31
C LYS A 59 -2.95 -20.46 1.80
N LYS A 60 -3.65 -19.70 2.65
CA LYS A 60 -4.66 -18.70 2.25
C LYS A 60 -4.48 -17.30 2.86
N ILE A 61 -3.42 -17.05 3.64
CA ILE A 61 -3.21 -15.71 4.25
C ILE A 61 -2.93 -14.63 3.20
N THR A 62 -2.28 -14.98 2.08
CA THR A 62 -2.03 -14.08 0.96
C THR A 62 -3.33 -13.56 0.36
N HIS A 63 -4.30 -14.45 0.10
CA HIS A 63 -5.59 -14.04 -0.44
C HIS A 63 -6.36 -13.10 0.52
N LEU A 64 -6.31 -13.38 1.82
CA LEU A 64 -6.93 -12.52 2.83
C LEU A 64 -6.24 -11.14 2.88
N GLY A 65 -4.92 -11.13 2.94
CA GLY A 65 -4.15 -9.88 2.98
C GLY A 65 -4.35 -9.04 1.73
N ASP A 66 -4.28 -9.66 0.55
CA ASP A 66 -4.51 -8.98 -0.74
C ASP A 66 -5.92 -8.38 -0.82
N MET A 67 -6.93 -9.09 -0.29
CA MET A 67 -8.29 -8.57 -0.19
C MET A 67 -8.36 -7.35 0.76
N ILE A 68 -7.72 -7.41 1.93
CA ILE A 68 -7.68 -6.29 2.89
C ILE A 68 -6.99 -5.08 2.26
N GLU A 69 -5.85 -5.29 1.59
CA GLU A 69 -5.12 -4.25 0.88
C GLU A 69 -5.98 -3.60 -0.21
N ASP A 70 -6.63 -4.41 -1.07
CA ASP A 70 -7.50 -3.92 -2.13
C ASP A 70 -8.67 -3.11 -1.59
N LYS A 71 -9.37 -3.62 -0.57
CA LYS A 71 -10.55 -2.93 0.01
C LYS A 71 -10.17 -1.65 0.74
N THR A 72 -9.09 -1.69 1.52
CA THR A 72 -8.56 -0.51 2.22
C THR A 72 -8.11 0.56 1.22
N ALA A 73 -7.38 0.16 0.18
CA ALA A 73 -6.95 1.09 -0.86
C ALA A 73 -8.14 1.70 -1.62
N ARG A 74 -9.16 0.91 -1.99
CA ARG A 74 -10.37 1.44 -2.64
C ARG A 74 -11.10 2.45 -1.76
N PHE A 75 -11.16 2.21 -0.45
CA PHE A 75 -11.83 3.10 0.48
C PHE A 75 -11.11 4.46 0.59
N TRP A 76 -9.78 4.45 0.79
CA TRP A 76 -9.01 5.67 1.03
C TRP A 76 -8.61 6.45 -0.23
N LEU A 77 -8.58 5.80 -1.39
CA LEU A 77 -8.09 6.41 -2.63
C LEU A 77 -8.76 7.75 -2.99
N PRO A 78 -10.10 7.92 -2.94
CA PRO A 78 -10.74 9.18 -3.30
C PRO A 78 -10.27 10.35 -2.41
N GLN A 79 -10.14 10.12 -1.10
CA GLN A 79 -9.67 11.14 -0.16
C GLN A 79 -8.22 11.52 -0.42
N VAL A 80 -7.36 10.51 -0.64
CA VAL A 80 -5.93 10.75 -0.89
C VAL A 80 -5.69 11.49 -2.20
N ILE A 81 -6.50 11.23 -3.23
CA ILE A 81 -6.48 12.01 -4.48
C ILE A 81 -6.87 13.45 -4.23
N GLY A 82 -7.94 13.70 -3.47
CA GLY A 82 -8.36 15.06 -3.15
C GLY A 82 -7.27 15.85 -2.42
N ALA A 83 -6.63 15.23 -1.43
CA ALA A 83 -5.49 15.84 -0.73
C ALA A 83 -4.32 16.11 -1.67
N TYR A 84 -3.94 15.14 -2.52
CA TYR A 84 -2.91 15.34 -3.53
C TYR A 84 -3.24 16.54 -4.44
N GLN A 85 -4.47 16.60 -4.98
CA GLN A 85 -4.93 17.66 -5.88
C GLN A 85 -4.92 19.04 -5.22
N ASN A 86 -5.13 19.11 -3.91
CA ASN A 86 -5.02 20.36 -3.13
C ASN A 86 -3.57 20.81 -2.91
N GLY A 87 -2.60 20.00 -3.33
CA GLY A 87 -1.17 20.27 -3.12
C GLY A 87 -0.62 19.69 -1.81
N ASP A 88 -1.44 18.97 -1.05
CA ASP A 88 -0.99 18.38 0.22
C ASP A 88 -0.02 17.22 -0.04
N PRO A 89 1.13 17.17 0.65
CA PRO A 89 2.01 16.01 0.59
C PRO A 89 1.36 14.80 1.27
N ILE A 90 1.38 13.65 0.59
CA ILE A 90 0.83 12.39 1.11
C ILE A 90 1.98 11.49 1.57
N HIS A 91 1.94 11.10 2.84
CA HIS A 91 2.98 10.29 3.45
C HIS A 91 2.63 8.80 3.50
N PHE A 92 3.55 7.98 3.02
CA PHE A 92 3.53 6.52 3.07
C PHE A 92 4.81 6.03 3.75
N GLY A 93 4.92 6.31 5.05
CA GLY A 93 6.12 6.00 5.83
C GLY A 93 7.34 6.77 5.29
N PRO A 94 8.39 6.09 4.79
CA PRO A 94 9.57 6.76 4.24
C PRO A 94 9.33 7.42 2.87
N LEU A 95 8.18 7.19 2.24
CA LEU A 95 7.85 7.78 0.95
C LEU A 95 6.88 8.94 1.10
N THR A 96 7.07 9.99 0.30
CA THR A 96 6.14 11.11 0.20
C THR A 96 5.75 11.34 -1.25
N VAL A 97 4.45 11.39 -1.53
CA VAL A 97 3.89 11.73 -2.83
C VAL A 97 3.44 13.18 -2.80
N ASN A 98 3.92 13.99 -3.74
CA ASN A 98 3.54 15.40 -3.85
C ASN A 98 3.47 15.85 -5.31
N GLN A 99 3.12 17.11 -5.56
CA GLN A 99 2.94 17.64 -6.91
C GLN A 99 4.22 17.58 -7.79
N SER A 100 5.43 17.59 -7.20
CA SER A 100 6.66 17.48 -7.99
C SER A 100 7.04 16.04 -8.34
N GLY A 101 6.71 15.07 -7.48
CA GLY A 101 7.08 13.67 -7.72
C GLY A 101 6.90 12.74 -6.52
N LEU A 102 7.68 11.66 -6.54
CA LEU A 102 7.82 10.70 -5.46
C LEU A 102 9.16 10.91 -4.74
N ASP A 103 9.09 11.20 -3.45
CA ASP A 103 10.24 11.49 -2.59
C ASP A 103 10.45 10.38 -1.56
N SER A 104 11.72 10.15 -1.17
CA SER A 104 12.13 9.15 -0.18
C SER A 104 13.01 9.74 0.95
N GLY A 105 13.14 11.07 0.99
CA GLY A 105 14.10 11.82 1.80
C GLY A 105 15.55 11.75 1.29
N LYS A 106 15.91 10.70 0.54
CA LYS A 106 17.25 10.51 -0.03
C LYS A 106 17.31 10.77 -1.54
N ALA A 107 16.19 10.58 -2.21
CA ALA A 107 16.05 10.73 -3.65
C ALA A 107 14.65 11.23 -3.98
N HIS A 108 14.58 12.04 -5.02
CA HIS A 108 13.35 12.58 -5.59
C HIS A 108 13.23 12.12 -7.04
N ILE A 109 12.09 11.54 -7.40
CA ILE A 109 11.77 11.11 -8.75
C ILE A 109 10.61 11.97 -9.27
N PRO A 110 10.85 12.90 -10.21
CA PRO A 110 9.80 13.70 -10.80
C PRO A 110 8.76 12.86 -11.54
N TRP A 111 7.50 13.30 -11.60
CA TRP A 111 6.45 12.58 -12.34
C TRP A 111 6.78 12.32 -13.81
N ALA A 112 7.50 13.24 -14.44
CA ALA A 112 8.00 13.09 -15.80
C ALA A 112 8.95 11.88 -15.97
N GLN A 113 9.47 11.31 -14.90
CA GLN A 113 10.32 10.11 -14.91
C GLN A 113 9.58 8.87 -14.43
N ILE A 114 8.27 8.93 -14.14
CA ILE A 114 7.48 7.80 -13.63
C ILE A 114 6.41 7.41 -14.67
N PRO A 115 6.74 6.59 -15.68
CA PRO A 115 5.75 6.06 -16.61
C PRO A 115 4.70 5.19 -15.93
N ARG A 116 5.10 4.36 -14.95
CA ARG A 116 4.21 3.48 -14.17
C ARG A 116 4.92 2.94 -12.94
N LEU A 117 4.19 2.78 -11.83
CA LEU A 117 4.69 2.01 -10.69
C LEU A 117 4.37 0.52 -10.90
N VAL A 118 5.41 -0.27 -11.18
CA VAL A 118 5.27 -1.67 -11.61
C VAL A 118 4.98 -2.57 -10.42
N ASP A 119 5.66 -2.37 -9.30
CA ASP A 119 5.48 -3.23 -8.12
C ASP A 119 5.88 -2.52 -6.83
N THR A 120 4.91 -2.35 -5.93
CA THR A 120 5.15 -1.87 -4.57
C THR A 120 5.61 -2.96 -3.62
N ARG A 121 5.52 -4.24 -3.99
CA ARG A 121 6.04 -5.37 -3.19
C ARG A 121 7.57 -5.51 -3.28
N THR A 122 8.20 -4.76 -4.19
CA THR A 122 9.66 -4.66 -4.34
C THR A 122 10.19 -3.22 -4.33
N CYS A 123 9.33 -2.21 -4.18
CA CYS A 123 9.66 -0.77 -4.25
C CYS A 123 10.46 -0.40 -5.51
N VAL A 124 10.04 -0.92 -6.67
CA VAL A 124 10.71 -0.66 -7.94
C VAL A 124 9.91 0.37 -8.75
N VAL A 125 10.54 1.51 -9.04
CA VAL A 125 10.03 2.53 -9.96
C VAL A 125 10.75 2.35 -11.29
N ALA A 126 10.04 2.06 -12.37
CA ALA A 126 10.63 2.05 -13.71
C ALA A 126 10.58 3.48 -14.27
N ASP A 127 11.67 3.96 -14.86
CA ASP A 127 11.72 5.24 -15.56
C ASP A 127 11.23 5.13 -17.01
N GLN A 128 11.10 6.28 -17.70
CA GLN A 128 10.64 6.34 -19.10
C GLN A 128 11.52 5.55 -20.09
N ARG A 129 12.75 5.20 -19.71
CA ARG A 129 13.72 4.44 -20.51
C ARG A 129 13.75 2.95 -20.13
N GLY A 130 12.88 2.50 -19.23
CA GLY A 130 12.89 1.14 -18.70
C GLY A 130 14.00 0.88 -17.67
N ILE A 131 14.67 1.92 -17.19
CA ILE A 131 15.68 1.84 -16.13
C ILE A 131 14.94 1.79 -14.80
N PHE A 132 15.24 0.78 -14.00
CA PHE A 132 14.67 0.63 -12.67
C PHE A 132 15.41 1.54 -11.68
N HIS A 133 14.75 2.59 -11.20
CA HIS A 133 15.19 3.32 -10.03
C HIS A 133 14.78 2.55 -8.78
N ARG A 134 15.79 2.07 -8.03
CA ARG A 134 15.57 1.61 -6.66
C ARG A 134 15.49 2.83 -5.76
N LEU A 135 14.28 3.18 -5.35
CA LEU A 135 14.13 3.88 -4.08
C LEU A 135 14.63 2.89 -3.02
N LEU A 136 15.71 3.22 -2.31
CA LEU A 136 16.34 2.38 -1.28
C LEU A 136 15.47 2.26 -0.03
N VAL A 137 14.22 1.87 -0.22
CA VAL A 137 13.17 1.77 0.79
C VAL A 137 12.77 0.32 0.92
N ARG A 138 12.66 -0.16 2.15
CA ARG A 138 12.15 -1.50 2.41
C ARG A 138 10.64 -1.45 2.34
N VAL A 139 10.05 -2.34 1.55
CA VAL A 139 8.60 -2.45 1.36
C VAL A 139 7.87 -2.61 2.69
N GLU A 140 8.47 -3.34 3.64
CA GLU A 140 7.90 -3.54 4.98
C GLU A 140 7.79 -2.25 5.81
N ASP A 141 8.48 -1.18 5.42
CA ASP A 141 8.41 0.13 6.07
C ASP A 141 7.37 1.05 5.40
N VAL A 142 6.79 0.64 4.26
CA VAL A 142 5.80 1.42 3.49
C VAL A 142 4.39 0.96 3.87
N PRO A 143 3.66 1.70 4.72
CA PRO A 143 2.27 1.39 5.01
C PRO A 143 1.41 1.60 3.76
N ASN A 144 0.31 0.85 3.66
CA ASN A 144 -0.70 1.01 2.62
C ASN A 144 -0.10 0.96 1.21
N ALA A 145 0.86 0.06 0.98
CA ALA A 145 1.61 -0.04 -0.27
C ALA A 145 0.72 -0.11 -1.53
N VAL A 146 -0.41 -0.82 -1.46
CA VAL A 146 -1.38 -0.89 -2.58
C VAL A 146 -2.10 0.44 -2.82
N LEU A 147 -2.37 1.24 -1.78
CA LEU A 147 -2.92 2.58 -1.92
C LEU A 147 -1.93 3.52 -2.60
N LEU A 148 -0.66 3.49 -2.18
CA LEU A 148 0.43 4.20 -2.86
C LEU A 148 0.51 3.83 -4.34
N GLN A 149 0.45 2.53 -4.66
CA GLN A 149 0.51 2.05 -6.04
C GLN A 149 -0.62 2.63 -6.90
N ARG A 150 -1.85 2.61 -6.38
CA ARG A 150 -3.02 3.13 -7.11
C ARG A 150 -2.93 4.63 -7.33
N LEU A 151 -2.53 5.37 -6.30
CA LEU A 151 -2.35 6.82 -6.38
C LEU A 151 -1.32 7.18 -7.46
N VAL A 152 -0.12 6.59 -7.40
CA VAL A 152 0.94 6.86 -8.38
C VAL A 152 0.51 6.50 -9.79
N ASN A 153 -0.12 5.34 -9.98
CA ASN A 153 -0.59 4.93 -11.30
C ASN A 153 -1.66 5.88 -11.85
N GLN A 154 -2.58 6.38 -11.02
CA GLN A 154 -3.58 7.34 -11.45
C GLN A 154 -2.97 8.69 -11.85
N ILE A 155 -1.98 9.17 -11.11
CA ILE A 155 -1.22 10.39 -11.45
C ILE A 155 -0.46 10.20 -12.76
N ALA A 156 0.26 9.08 -12.91
CA ALA A 156 1.03 8.78 -14.12
C ALA A 156 0.13 8.67 -15.36
N THR A 157 -1.05 8.03 -15.25
CA THR A 157 -2.02 7.97 -16.34
C THR A 157 -2.53 9.35 -16.72
N ALA A 158 -2.93 10.19 -15.74
CA ALA A 158 -3.41 11.55 -16.02
C ALA A 158 -2.35 12.42 -16.72
N ASN A 159 -1.09 12.32 -16.30
CA ASN A 159 0.01 13.06 -16.91
C ASN A 159 0.32 12.60 -18.35
N ASN A 160 0.14 11.32 -18.65
CA ASN A 160 0.35 10.77 -19.98
C ASN A 160 -0.81 11.06 -20.95
N SER A 161 -2.04 11.28 -20.46
CA SER A 161 -3.20 11.66 -21.29
C SER A 161 -3.21 13.13 -21.71
N THR A 162 -2.36 13.96 -21.12
CA THR A 162 -2.28 15.40 -21.40
C THR A 162 -1.14 15.76 -22.37
N ARG A 163 -0.47 14.75 -22.96
CA ARG A 163 0.54 14.88 -24.01
C ARG A 163 0.01 14.35 -25.33
#